data_AF-A0AAQ3WY79-F1
#
_entry.id   AF-A0AAQ3WY79-F1
#
_cell.length_a   1.000
_cell.length_b   1.000
_cell.length_c   1.000
_cell.angle_alpha   90.00
_cell.angle_beta   90.00
_cell.angle_gamma   90.00
#
_symmetry.space_group_name_H-M   'P 1'
#
loop_
_entity.id
_entity.type
_entity.pdbx_description
1 polymer ?
#
loop_
_entity_poly.entity_id
_entity_poly.type
_entity_poly.pdbx_seq_one_letter_code
_entity_poly.pdbx_strand_id
1 'polypeptide(L)'
;MAQTFLVTFLLVAVAVVSSTPHPSAAIRIPFFPCIPGLPKTPFFPCYDPAPAPPLKEVTECWTPLMKMMPCTGFLTNASVTEPSSACCTGFNSIADDGGTICFCHVGNGDVAKLLPAPMNSTRMFSLPVFCDFNLRLEAFAHCNPEKNGVPPITPPSTGPSSSSAP
;
A
#
# COMPACT_ATOMS: atom_id res chain seq x y z
N MET A 1 -43.41 22.64 16.31
CA MET A 1 -43.96 22.00 15.09
C MET A 1 -42.94 21.74 13.99
N ALA A 2 -41.81 22.48 13.88
CA ALA A 2 -40.81 22.24 12.81
C ALA A 2 -39.88 21.02 13.05
N GLN A 3 -39.67 20.64 14.32
CA GLN A 3 -38.74 19.56 14.69
C GLN A 3 -39.29 18.17 14.36
N THR A 4 -40.60 17.99 14.35
CA THR A 4 -41.24 16.72 14.03
C THR A 4 -41.12 16.39 12.54
N PHE A 5 -41.17 17.38 11.65
CA PHE A 5 -41.08 17.17 10.19
C PHE A 5 -39.68 16.74 9.72
N LEU A 6 -38.61 17.22 10.36
CA LEU A 6 -37.24 16.81 10.05
C LEU A 6 -36.98 15.34 10.38
N VAL A 7 -37.56 14.85 11.48
CA VAL A 7 -37.43 13.44 11.89
C VAL A 7 -38.19 12.53 10.93
N THR A 8 -39.38 12.90 10.47
CA THR A 8 -40.14 12.10 9.49
C THR A 8 -39.48 12.09 8.10
N PHE A 9 -38.90 13.22 7.66
CA PHE A 9 -38.18 13.24 6.38
C PHE A 9 -36.91 12.38 6.40
N LEU A 10 -36.18 12.35 7.52
CA LEU A 10 -35.01 11.47 7.68
C LEU A 10 -35.40 9.98 7.67
N LEU A 11 -36.54 9.63 8.27
CA LEU A 11 -37.02 8.25 8.31
C LEU A 11 -37.50 7.74 6.95
N VAL A 12 -38.07 8.60 6.11
CA VAL A 12 -38.55 8.21 4.77
C VAL A 12 -37.42 8.15 3.74
N ALA A 13 -36.39 9.00 3.84
CA ALA A 13 -35.24 8.96 2.93
C ALA A 13 -34.38 7.68 3.10
N VAL A 14 -34.37 7.07 4.29
CA VAL A 14 -33.66 5.80 4.54
C VAL A 14 -34.43 4.59 3.97
N ALA A 15 -35.71 4.73 3.62
CA ALA A 15 -36.56 3.62 3.21
C ALA A 15 -36.63 3.36 1.68
N VAL A 16 -35.97 4.15 0.84
CA VAL A 16 -36.09 4.03 -0.64
C VAL A 16 -34.85 3.48 -1.38
N VAL A 17 -33.84 2.98 -0.67
CA VAL A 17 -32.72 2.24 -1.32
C VAL A 17 -32.59 0.86 -0.70
N SER A 18 -33.55 -0.02 -0.97
CA SER A 18 -33.33 -1.49 -1.01
C SER A 18 -34.67 -2.23 -1.12
N SER A 19 -35.21 -2.31 -2.33
CA SER A 19 -36.28 -3.27 -2.62
C SER A 19 -36.12 -3.80 -4.05
N THR A 20 -34.98 -4.43 -4.31
CA THR A 20 -34.95 -5.57 -5.25
C THR A 20 -34.99 -6.84 -4.40
N PRO A 21 -35.95 -7.74 -4.63
CA PRO A 21 -36.03 -8.99 -3.89
C PRO A 21 -34.85 -9.86 -4.32
N HIS A 22 -33.85 -10.03 -3.46
CA HIS A 22 -32.84 -11.06 -3.64
C HIS A 22 -33.39 -12.37 -3.04
N PRO A 23 -33.73 -13.38 -3.84
CA PRO A 23 -34.02 -14.69 -3.32
C PRO A 23 -32.69 -15.36 -3.01
N SER A 24 -32.24 -15.26 -1.77
CA SER A 24 -31.46 -16.30 -1.09
C SER A 24 -31.03 -15.72 0.26
N ALA A 25 -31.69 -16.19 1.31
CA ALA A 25 -31.10 -16.24 2.63
C ALA A 25 -29.87 -17.17 2.58
N ALA A 26 -28.75 -16.64 2.07
CA ALA A 26 -27.45 -17.24 2.27
C ALA A 26 -26.93 -16.64 3.57
N ILE A 27 -27.02 -17.43 4.64
CA ILE A 27 -26.28 -17.21 5.89
C ILE A 27 -24.85 -16.83 5.51
N ARG A 28 -24.48 -15.55 5.70
CA ARG A 28 -23.08 -15.12 5.57
C ARG A 28 -22.34 -15.59 6.82
N ILE A 29 -22.00 -16.87 6.83
CA ILE A 29 -20.99 -17.40 7.76
C ILE A 29 -19.74 -16.54 7.54
N PRO A 30 -19.12 -15.97 8.59
CA PRO A 30 -17.84 -15.30 8.43
C PRO A 30 -16.84 -16.33 7.91
N PHE A 31 -16.51 -16.25 6.62
CA PHE A 31 -15.55 -17.13 5.97
C PHE A 31 -14.17 -16.76 6.50
N PHE A 32 -13.71 -17.46 7.53
CA PHE A 32 -12.36 -17.31 8.06
C PHE A 32 -11.38 -18.19 7.26
N PRO A 33 -10.12 -17.75 7.07
CA PRO A 33 -9.08 -18.59 6.47
C PRO A 33 -8.82 -19.82 7.34
N CYS A 34 -8.59 -20.98 6.70
CA CYS A 34 -8.34 -22.23 7.43
C CYS A 34 -7.05 -22.13 8.28
N ILE A 35 -7.12 -22.53 9.56
CA ILE A 35 -5.93 -22.64 10.42
C ILE A 35 -5.16 -23.92 10.03
N PRO A 36 -3.87 -23.83 9.64
CA PRO A 36 -3.07 -25.00 9.32
C PRO A 36 -2.98 -25.97 10.50
N GLY A 37 -3.29 -27.26 10.28
CA GLY A 37 -3.17 -28.31 11.30
C GLY A 37 -4.44 -28.63 12.09
N LEU A 38 -5.57 -27.94 11.86
CA LEU A 38 -6.85 -28.26 12.48
C LEU A 38 -7.66 -29.26 11.61
N PRO A 39 -8.36 -30.26 12.21
CA PRO A 39 -9.24 -31.15 11.47
C PRO A 39 -10.35 -30.35 10.78
N LYS A 40 -10.48 -30.48 9.45
CA LYS A 40 -11.54 -29.86 8.66
C LYS A 40 -12.90 -30.49 9.04
N THR A 41 -13.59 -29.92 10.01
CA THR A 41 -14.97 -30.32 10.35
C THR A 41 -15.96 -29.80 9.30
N PRO A 42 -16.91 -30.61 8.81
CA PRO A 42 -17.85 -30.23 7.73
C PRO A 42 -18.73 -29.00 8.03
N PHE A 43 -18.81 -28.57 9.28
CA PHE A 43 -19.72 -27.51 9.75
C PHE A 43 -19.18 -26.09 9.60
N PHE A 44 -17.88 -25.92 9.30
CA PHE A 44 -17.27 -24.60 9.09
C PHE A 44 -16.59 -24.55 7.72
N PRO A 45 -17.27 -24.05 6.67
CA PRO A 45 -16.62 -23.81 5.39
C PRO A 45 -15.56 -22.71 5.56
N CYS A 46 -14.30 -23.12 5.70
CA CYS A 46 -13.15 -22.24 5.60
C CYS A 46 -12.61 -22.29 4.16
N TYR A 47 -12.08 -21.18 3.67
CA TYR A 47 -11.38 -21.17 2.39
C TYR A 47 -9.89 -21.33 2.65
N ASP A 48 -9.23 -22.12 1.81
CA ASP A 48 -7.78 -22.11 1.73
C ASP A 48 -7.39 -20.85 0.92
N PRO A 49 -6.76 -19.81 1.52
CA PRO A 49 -6.27 -18.68 0.75
C PRO A 49 -5.29 -19.21 -0.29
N ALA A 50 -5.47 -18.81 -1.55
CA ALA A 50 -4.52 -19.13 -2.60
C ALA A 50 -3.12 -18.68 -2.14
N PRO A 51 -2.06 -19.49 -2.38
CA PRO A 51 -0.70 -19.06 -2.08
C PRO A 51 -0.45 -17.71 -2.72
N ALA A 52 -0.07 -16.71 -1.91
CA ALA A 52 0.35 -15.43 -2.46
C ALA A 52 1.53 -15.70 -3.42
N PRO A 53 1.56 -15.06 -4.61
CA PRO A 53 2.73 -15.12 -5.47
C PRO A 53 3.98 -14.74 -4.66
N PRO A 54 5.14 -15.39 -4.91
CA PRO A 54 6.38 -15.01 -4.27
C PRO A 54 6.67 -13.53 -4.54
N LEU A 55 7.14 -12.83 -3.52
CA LEU A 55 7.59 -11.44 -3.68
C LEU A 55 8.71 -11.43 -4.72
N LYS A 56 8.66 -10.48 -5.65
CA LYS A 56 9.78 -10.24 -6.57
C LYS A 56 10.89 -9.60 -5.76
N GLU A 57 12.09 -10.17 -5.85
CA GLU A 57 13.28 -9.60 -5.20
C GLU A 57 13.85 -8.47 -6.06
N VAL A 58 14.16 -7.34 -5.44
CA VAL A 58 14.86 -6.22 -6.10
C VAL A 58 16.31 -6.18 -5.65
N THR A 59 17.23 -5.89 -6.57
CA THR A 59 18.69 -5.86 -6.28
C THR A 59 19.17 -4.50 -5.77
N GLU A 60 18.39 -3.45 -5.99
CA GLU A 60 18.65 -2.07 -5.55
C GLU A 60 17.32 -1.31 -5.38
N CYS A 61 17.36 -0.24 -4.59
CA CYS A 61 16.17 0.53 -4.21
C CYS A 61 16.10 1.93 -4.83
N TRP A 62 17.17 2.41 -5.46
CA TRP A 62 17.19 3.67 -6.17
C TRP A 62 16.17 3.73 -7.31
N THR A 63 16.22 2.81 -8.28
CA THR A 63 15.35 2.85 -9.47
C THR A 63 13.87 2.67 -9.12
N PRO A 64 13.48 1.71 -8.25
CA PRO A 64 12.10 1.62 -7.80
C PRO A 64 11.64 2.93 -7.14
N LEU A 65 12.41 3.49 -6.19
CA LEU A 65 12.00 4.71 -5.49
C LEU A 65 11.91 5.93 -6.41
N MET A 66 12.67 6.00 -7.50
CA MET A 66 12.56 7.09 -8.48
C MET A 66 11.18 7.16 -9.14
N LYS A 67 10.39 6.07 -9.16
CA LYS A 67 8.99 6.10 -9.61
C LYS A 67 8.09 6.98 -8.73
N MET A 68 8.54 7.36 -7.53
CA MET A 68 7.86 8.29 -6.62
C MET A 68 8.07 9.77 -6.96
N MET A 69 8.90 10.13 -7.95
CA MET A 69 9.11 11.53 -8.33
C MET A 69 7.81 12.34 -8.55
N PRO A 70 6.76 11.80 -9.20
CA PRO A 70 5.49 12.51 -9.35
C PRO A 70 4.74 12.76 -8.03
N CYS A 71 5.09 12.06 -6.95
CA CYS A 71 4.50 12.21 -5.62
C CYS A 71 5.11 13.36 -4.81
N THR A 72 6.24 13.92 -5.24
CA THR A 72 6.99 14.96 -4.50
C THR A 72 6.10 16.12 -4.02
N GLY A 73 5.21 16.63 -4.87
CA GLY A 73 4.28 17.71 -4.51
C GLY A 73 3.36 17.33 -3.35
N PHE A 74 2.76 16.14 -3.40
CA PHE A 74 1.94 15.64 -2.30
C PHE A 74 2.78 15.35 -1.04
N LEU A 75 3.95 14.75 -1.19
CA LEU A 75 4.79 14.34 -0.06
C LEU A 75 5.44 15.52 0.68
N THR A 76 5.58 16.69 0.06
CA THR A 76 6.35 17.81 0.62
C THR A 76 5.54 19.08 0.84
N ASN A 77 4.41 19.26 0.12
CA ASN A 77 3.60 20.47 0.21
C ASN A 77 2.24 20.17 0.85
N ALA A 78 2.05 20.65 2.08
CA ALA A 78 0.82 20.45 2.86
C ALA A 78 -0.46 20.99 2.19
N SER A 79 -0.34 21.94 1.27
CA SER A 79 -1.49 22.49 0.53
C SER A 79 -2.03 21.54 -0.54
N VAL A 80 -1.25 20.54 -0.96
CA VAL A 80 -1.71 19.50 -1.90
C VAL A 80 -2.51 18.47 -1.12
N THR A 81 -3.81 18.33 -1.37
CA THR A 81 -4.71 17.48 -0.57
C THR A 81 -4.73 16.03 -1.02
N GLU A 82 -4.39 15.75 -2.29
CA GLU A 82 -4.46 14.42 -2.89
C GLU A 82 -3.27 14.19 -3.83
N PRO A 83 -2.71 12.97 -3.93
CA PRO A 83 -1.72 12.64 -4.95
C PRO A 83 -2.29 12.74 -6.37
N SER A 84 -1.42 13.04 -7.33
CA SER A 84 -1.79 12.95 -8.74
C SER A 84 -1.97 11.50 -9.18
N SER A 85 -2.71 11.27 -10.27
CA SER A 85 -2.80 9.93 -10.88
C SER A 85 -1.43 9.35 -11.24
N ALA A 86 -0.51 10.19 -11.75
CA ALA A 86 0.87 9.80 -12.03
C ALA A 86 1.63 9.36 -10.77
N CYS A 87 1.36 9.99 -9.62
CA CYS A 87 1.93 9.56 -8.34
C CYS A 87 1.42 8.18 -7.95
N CYS A 88 0.10 7.94 -8.02
CA CYS A 88 -0.46 6.63 -7.69
C CYS A 88 0.02 5.52 -8.64
N THR A 89 0.13 5.81 -9.94
CA THR A 89 0.72 4.86 -10.91
C THR A 89 2.16 4.50 -10.54
N GLY A 90 2.98 5.51 -10.18
CA GLY A 90 4.36 5.29 -9.75
C GLY A 90 4.45 4.47 -8.46
N PHE A 91 3.63 4.82 -7.46
CA PHE A 91 3.57 4.13 -6.18
C PHE A 91 3.17 2.66 -6.32
N ASN A 92 2.07 2.39 -7.05
CA ASN A 92 1.57 1.02 -7.25
C ASN A 92 2.59 0.16 -8.01
N SER A 93 3.23 0.73 -9.04
CA SER A 93 4.25 0.03 -9.83
C SER A 93 5.47 -0.40 -8.99
N ILE A 94 5.84 0.32 -7.93
CA ILE A 94 6.92 -0.12 -7.04
C ILE A 94 6.54 -1.43 -6.36
N ALA A 95 5.31 -1.51 -5.86
CA ALA A 95 4.84 -2.69 -5.16
C ALA A 95 4.60 -3.88 -6.11
N ASP A 96 4.07 -3.63 -7.31
CA ASP A 96 3.87 -4.66 -8.34
C ASP A 96 5.20 -5.27 -8.83
N ASP A 97 6.28 -4.49 -8.76
CA ASP A 97 7.63 -4.92 -9.13
C ASP A 97 8.44 -5.49 -7.95
N GLY A 98 7.83 -5.64 -6.77
CA GLY A 98 8.49 -6.18 -5.58
C GLY A 98 9.39 -5.20 -4.84
N GLY A 99 9.40 -3.93 -5.25
CA GLY A 99 10.14 -2.85 -4.60
C GLY A 99 9.53 -2.38 -3.28
N THR A 100 8.53 -3.06 -2.72
CA THR A 100 7.91 -2.66 -1.44
C THR A 100 8.93 -2.63 -0.29
N ILE A 101 9.92 -3.53 -0.30
CA ILE A 101 11.03 -3.53 0.66
C ILE A 101 11.83 -2.20 0.64
N CYS A 102 11.84 -1.49 -0.49
CA CYS A 102 12.56 -0.22 -0.59
C CYS A 102 11.91 0.92 0.20
N PHE A 103 10.63 0.80 0.57
CA PHE A 103 10.00 1.73 1.49
C PHE A 103 10.55 1.62 2.92
N CYS A 104 11.32 0.57 3.27
CA CYS A 104 12.06 0.55 4.54
C CYS A 104 13.02 1.74 4.65
N HIS A 105 13.65 2.17 3.54
CA HIS A 105 14.50 3.37 3.53
C HIS A 105 13.73 4.64 3.89
N VAL A 106 12.44 4.69 3.59
CA VAL A 106 11.59 5.82 3.95
C VAL A 106 11.39 5.88 5.45
N GLY A 107 11.07 4.73 6.07
CA GLY A 107 10.93 4.62 7.53
C GLY A 107 12.25 4.90 8.26
N ASN A 108 13.38 4.52 7.67
CA ASN A 108 14.71 4.75 8.23
C ASN A 108 15.22 6.19 8.04
N GLY A 109 14.57 7.00 7.20
CA GLY A 109 14.96 8.39 6.92
C GLY A 109 16.05 8.56 5.85
N ASP A 110 16.45 7.48 5.19
CA ASP A 110 17.54 7.45 4.21
C ASP A 110 17.13 7.97 2.81
N VAL A 111 15.83 8.21 2.61
CA VAL A 111 15.27 8.71 1.33
C VAL A 111 15.36 10.23 1.15
N ALA A 112 15.86 10.98 2.14
CA ALA A 112 15.94 12.44 2.05
C ALA A 112 16.74 12.94 0.82
N LYS A 113 17.64 12.10 0.29
CA LYS A 113 18.41 12.40 -0.93
C LYS A 113 17.62 12.25 -2.23
N LEU A 114 16.48 11.56 -2.21
CA LEU A 114 15.64 11.32 -3.38
C LEU A 114 14.63 12.42 -3.63
N LEU A 115 14.34 13.23 -2.61
CA LEU A 115 13.30 14.23 -2.66
C LEU A 115 13.93 15.63 -2.61
N PRO A 116 13.37 16.59 -3.37
CA PRO A 116 13.88 17.96 -3.38
C PRO A 116 13.65 18.71 -2.06
N ALA A 117 12.83 18.17 -1.16
CA ALA A 117 12.51 18.74 0.13
C ALA A 117 12.22 17.62 1.17
N PRO A 118 12.26 17.92 2.49
CA PRO A 118 11.93 16.97 3.53
C PRO A 118 10.54 16.36 3.30
N MET A 119 10.51 15.02 3.30
CA MET A 119 9.28 14.27 3.11
C MET A 119 8.41 14.34 4.37
N ASN A 120 7.11 14.51 4.20
CA ASN A 120 6.14 14.27 5.26
C ASN A 120 5.84 12.77 5.35
N SER A 121 6.38 12.11 6.38
CA SER A 121 6.20 10.67 6.61
C SER A 121 4.73 10.25 6.74
N THR A 122 3.90 11.04 7.42
CA THR A 122 2.47 10.78 7.55
C THR A 122 1.79 10.68 6.18
N ARG A 123 2.18 11.55 5.24
CA ARG A 123 1.64 11.55 3.89
C ARG A 123 2.11 10.38 3.04
N MET A 124 3.35 9.92 3.22
CA MET A 124 3.79 8.67 2.58
C MET A 124 2.95 7.49 3.05
N PHE A 125 2.74 7.36 4.37
CA PHE A 125 1.95 6.25 4.92
C PHE A 125 0.46 6.32 4.55
N SER A 126 -0.04 7.48 4.11
CA SER A 126 -1.41 7.64 3.62
C SER A 126 -1.59 7.33 2.12
N LEU A 127 -0.51 7.25 1.34
CA LEU A 127 -0.60 6.94 -0.11
C LEU A 127 -1.37 5.65 -0.42
N PRO A 128 -1.23 4.54 0.32
CA PRO A 128 -2.03 3.34 0.10
C PRO A 128 -3.54 3.62 0.11
N VAL A 129 -3.99 4.52 0.99
CA VAL A 129 -5.41 4.90 1.10
C VAL A 129 -5.83 5.76 -0.09
N PHE A 130 -5.05 6.77 -0.46
CA PHE A 130 -5.38 7.65 -1.58
C PHE A 130 -5.27 6.98 -2.95
N CYS A 131 -4.38 6.01 -3.09
CA CYS A 131 -4.12 5.30 -4.34
C CYS A 131 -4.85 3.96 -4.44
N ASP A 132 -5.75 3.66 -3.49
CA ASP A 132 -6.51 2.40 -3.39
C ASP A 132 -5.62 1.16 -3.55
N PHE A 133 -4.51 1.14 -2.79
CA PHE A 133 -3.48 0.12 -2.88
C PHE A 133 -3.32 -0.65 -1.57
N ASN A 134 -3.31 -1.98 -1.66
CA ASN A 134 -3.09 -2.86 -0.52
C ASN A 134 -1.60 -3.20 -0.41
N LEU A 135 -0.87 -2.49 0.45
CA LEU A 135 0.51 -2.84 0.78
C LEU A 135 0.56 -4.21 1.45
N ARG A 136 1.40 -5.11 0.93
CA ARG A 136 1.71 -6.38 1.59
C ARG A 136 2.66 -6.13 2.76
N LEU A 137 2.14 -6.26 3.98
CA LEU A 137 2.92 -6.00 5.20
C LEU A 137 4.08 -7.00 5.36
N GLU A 138 3.96 -8.18 4.77
CA GLU A 138 4.99 -9.23 4.77
C GLU A 138 6.30 -8.75 4.16
N ALA A 139 6.24 -7.86 3.16
CA ALA A 139 7.43 -7.27 2.54
C ALA A 139 8.26 -6.42 3.52
N PHE A 140 7.66 -5.93 4.61
CA PHE A 140 8.34 -5.13 5.62
C PHE A 140 8.91 -5.96 6.78
N ALA A 141 8.59 -7.26 6.88
CA ALA A 141 9.16 -8.14 7.90
C ALA A 141 10.70 -8.23 7.81
N HIS A 142 11.24 -7.91 6.64
CA HIS A 142 12.67 -7.91 6.35
C HIS A 142 13.33 -6.52 6.46
N CYS A 143 12.61 -5.49 6.95
CA CYS A 143 13.19 -4.20 7.31
C CYS A 143 14.12 -4.36 8.54
N ASN A 144 15.33 -4.87 8.35
CA ASN A 144 16.31 -5.00 9.42
C ASN A 144 17.15 -3.71 9.55
N PRO A 145 17.25 -3.08 10.74
CA PRO A 145 18.13 -1.94 10.96
C PRO A 145 19.62 -2.25 10.76
N GLU A 146 20.07 -3.51 10.81
CA GLU A 146 21.47 -3.92 10.62
C GLU A 146 21.88 -4.31 9.17
N LYS A 147 21.17 -3.82 8.14
CA LYS A 147 21.63 -3.77 6.72
C LYS A 147 21.66 -5.05 5.85
N ASN A 148 21.20 -6.22 6.29
CA ASN A 148 21.22 -7.43 5.43
C ASN A 148 19.90 -7.78 4.73
N GLY A 149 18.80 -7.03 4.96
CA GLY A 149 17.49 -7.31 4.36
C GLY A 149 17.00 -6.28 3.33
N VAL A 150 17.54 -5.06 3.35
CA VAL A 150 17.08 -3.97 2.48
C VAL A 150 18.14 -3.68 1.42
N PRO A 151 17.81 -3.83 0.12
CA PRO A 151 18.74 -3.51 -0.97
C PRO A 151 19.21 -2.04 -0.92
N PRO A 152 20.42 -1.72 -1.40
CA PRO A 152 20.99 -0.39 -1.25
C PRO A 152 20.22 0.68 -2.04
N ILE A 153 20.15 1.89 -1.48
CA ILE A 153 19.57 3.09 -2.11
C ILE A 153 20.60 3.93 -2.90
N THR A 154 21.82 3.44 -3.08
CA THR A 154 22.80 4.16 -3.90
C THR A 154 22.41 4.07 -5.38
N PRO A 155 22.57 5.15 -6.17
CA PRO A 155 22.41 5.07 -7.61
C PRO A 155 23.31 3.96 -8.16
N PRO A 156 22.89 3.23 -9.21
CA PRO A 156 23.80 2.30 -9.89
C PRO A 156 25.04 3.08 -10.30
N SER A 157 26.20 2.73 -9.72
CA SER A 157 27.46 3.36 -10.10
C SER A 157 27.68 3.07 -11.58
N THR A 158 27.72 4.12 -12.41
CA THR A 158 28.45 4.02 -13.66
C THR A 158 29.85 3.49 -13.31
N GLY A 159 30.26 2.42 -13.98
CA GLY A 159 31.48 1.67 -13.66
C GLY A 159 32.73 2.54 -13.58
N PRO A 160 33.85 1.98 -13.09
CA PRO A 160 35.02 2.76 -12.72
C PRO A 160 35.52 3.57 -13.92
N SER A 161 35.61 4.89 -13.75
CA SER A 161 36.53 5.70 -14.53
C SER A 161 37.92 5.12 -14.30
N SER A 162 38.35 4.29 -15.24
CA SER A 162 39.75 3.91 -15.38
C SER A 162 40.52 5.20 -15.63
N SER A 163 41.08 5.77 -14.57
CA SER A 163 42.10 6.81 -14.64
C SER A 163 43.21 6.38 -13.71
N SER A 164 43.87 5.31 -14.13
CA SER A 164 45.25 5.03 -13.75
C SER A 164 46.11 5.40 -14.95
N ALA A 165 46.87 6.48 -14.82
CA ALA A 165 48.09 6.67 -15.59
C ALA A 165 49.12 7.32 -14.65
N PRO A 166 50.32 6.73 -14.47
CA PRO A 166 51.46 7.40 -13.86
C PRO A 166 52.03 8.51 -14.75
#